data_AF-A0AAP8MBC0-F1
#
_entry.id   AF-A0AAP8MBC0-F1
#
_cell.length_a   1.000
_cell.length_b   1.000
_cell.length_c   1.000
_cell.angle_alpha   90.00
_cell.angle_beta   90.00
_cell.angle_gamma   90.00
#
_symmetry.space_group_name_H-M   'P 1'
#
loop_
_entity.id
_entity.type
_entity.pdbx_description
1 polymer ?
#
loop_
_entity_poly.entity_id
_entity_poly.type
_entity_poly.pdbx_seq_one_letter_code
_entity_poly.pdbx_strand_id
1 'polypeptide(L)' 'MDNSSADQCPLCGEPNQCAMAAGQPAESCWCMTAQIAPEAIERLAPEDKGTRCICPGCGSTPTRSSI' A
#
# COMPACT_ATOMS: atom_id res chain seq x y z
N MET A 1 14.00 -17.25 5.63
CA MET A 1 13.70 -16.34 4.50
C MET A 1 12.26 -15.93 4.69
N ASP A 2 12.08 -14.87 5.45
CA ASP A 2 10.84 -14.62 6.17
C ASP A 2 10.00 -13.69 5.30
N ASN A 3 9.19 -14.32 4.44
CA ASN A 3 8.26 -13.67 3.51
C ASN A 3 7.07 -12.99 4.24
N SER A 4 7.12 -12.87 5.56
CA SER A 4 6.01 -12.46 6.43
C SER A 4 5.72 -10.96 6.42
N SER A 5 6.41 -10.17 5.60
CA SER A 5 6.23 -8.71 5.52
C SER A 5 5.60 -8.26 4.20
N ALA A 6 5.50 -9.13 3.19
CA ALA A 6 4.98 -8.74 1.87
C ALA A 6 3.49 -8.37 1.91
N ASP A 7 2.77 -8.88 2.90
CA ASP A 7 1.34 -8.69 3.17
C ASP A 7 1.06 -7.56 4.18
N GLN A 8 2.09 -6.92 4.74
CA GLN A 8 1.95 -5.83 5.71
C GLN A 8 2.23 -4.46 5.09
N CYS A 9 1.43 -3.48 5.49
CA CYS A 9 1.57 -2.09 5.11
C CYS A 9 2.79 -1.47 5.81
N PRO A 10 3.79 -0.96 5.08
CA PRO A 10 4.99 -0.38 5.69
C PRO A 10 4.70 0.92 6.47
N LEU A 11 3.53 1.55 6.28
CA LEU A 11 3.15 2.79 6.96
C LEU A 11 2.47 2.59 8.31
N CYS A 12 1.81 1.45 8.53
CA CYS A 12 1.02 1.22 9.76
C CYS A 12 1.14 -0.20 10.33
N GLY A 13 1.77 -1.15 9.65
CA GLY A 13 1.90 -2.55 10.07
C GLY A 13 0.67 -3.43 9.83
N GLU A 14 -0.49 -2.85 9.52
CA GLU A 14 -1.72 -3.59 9.19
C GLU A 14 -1.64 -4.30 7.83
N PRO A 15 -2.50 -5.29 7.55
CA PRO A 15 -2.56 -5.94 6.24
C PRO A 15 -2.70 -4.94 5.09
N ASN A 16 -1.82 -5.04 4.09
CA ASN A 16 -1.83 -4.17 2.91
C ASN A 16 -2.90 -4.54 1.86
N GLN A 17 -3.59 -5.68 2.04
CA GLN A 17 -4.59 -6.22 1.12
C GLN A 17 -4.06 -6.42 -0.30
N CYS A 18 -2.77 -6.76 -0.44
CA CYS A 18 -2.16 -7.07 -1.72
C CYS A 18 -2.72 -8.40 -2.28
N ALA A 19 -3.41 -8.34 -3.42
CA ALA A 19 -3.91 -9.52 -4.11
C ALA A 19 -2.76 -10.47 -4.50
N MET A 20 -1.63 -9.95 -5.00
CA MET A 20 -0.49 -10.79 -5.37
C MET A 20 0.11 -11.55 -4.18
N ALA A 21 0.21 -10.90 -3.01
CA ALA A 21 0.68 -11.56 -1.79
C ALA A 21 -0.30 -12.65 -1.32
N ALA A 22 -1.59 -12.49 -1.59
CA ALA A 22 -2.63 -13.49 -1.35
C ALA A 22 -2.74 -14.56 -2.47
N GLY A 23 -1.86 -14.56 -3.47
CA GLY A 23 -1.91 -15.50 -4.60
C GLY A 23 -3.07 -15.25 -5.57
N GLN A 24 -3.61 -14.04 -5.58
CA GLN A 24 -4.68 -13.57 -6.47
C GLN A 24 -4.07 -12.72 -7.61
N PRO A 25 -4.78 -12.57 -8.74
CA PRO A 25 -4.27 -11.77 -9.87
C PRO A 25 -4.08 -10.30 -9.49
N ALA A 26 -3.03 -9.66 -10.03
CA ALA A 26 -2.69 -8.28 -9.68
C ALA A 26 -3.85 -7.29 -9.94
N GLU A 27 -4.63 -7.53 -10.99
CA GLU A 27 -5.81 -6.73 -11.37
C GLU A 27 -6.93 -6.73 -10.31
N SER A 28 -6.98 -7.73 -9.42
CA SER A 28 -7.92 -7.74 -8.30
C SER A 28 -7.39 -7.02 -7.06
N CYS A 29 -6.15 -6.52 -7.10
CA CYS A 29 -5.58 -5.74 -6.01
C CYS A 29 -6.32 -4.41 -5.88
N TRP A 30 -6.68 -4.04 -4.65
CA TRP A 30 -7.40 -2.79 -4.38
C TRP A 30 -6.68 -1.57 -4.99
N CYS A 31 -5.33 -1.57 -4.96
CA CYS A 31 -4.50 -0.47 -5.45
C CYS A 31 -4.56 -0.28 -6.97
N MET A 32 -4.96 -1.30 -7.74
CA MET A 32 -5.15 -1.18 -9.21
C MET A 32 -6.44 -0.45 -9.57
N THR A 33 -7.42 -0.43 -8.65
CA THR A 33 -8.75 0.16 -8.88
C THR A 33 -8.97 1.45 -8.09
N ALA A 34 -8.17 1.68 -7.05
CA ALA A 34 -8.29 2.83 -6.17
C ALA A 34 -7.37 3.99 -6.60
N GLN A 35 -7.83 5.22 -6.37
CA GLN A 35 -6.98 6.38 -6.46
C GLN A 35 -6.13 6.50 -5.19
N ILE A 36 -4.82 6.35 -5.32
CA ILE A 36 -3.88 6.44 -4.20
C ILE A 36 -3.40 7.88 -4.06
N ALA A 37 -3.46 8.41 -2.84
CA ALA A 37 -2.94 9.73 -2.51
C ALA A 37 -1.41 9.79 -2.77
N PRO A 38 -0.91 10.74 -3.57
CA PRO A 38 0.53 10.90 -3.83
C PRO A 38 1.35 11.01 -2.54
N GLU A 39 0.81 11.68 -1.53
CA GLU A 39 1.46 11.88 -0.23
C GLU A 39 1.65 10.55 0.51
N ALA A 40 0.75 9.58 0.32
CA ALA A 40 0.93 8.24 0.86
C ALA A 40 2.15 7.54 0.24
N ILE A 41 2.39 7.76 -1.05
CA ILE A 41 3.58 7.23 -1.75
C ILE A 41 4.84 7.97 -1.31
N GLU A 42 4.76 9.29 -1.08
CA GLU A 42 5.91 10.08 -0.62
C GLU A 42 6.42 9.63 0.76
N ARG A 43 5.50 9.23 1.65
CA ARG A 43 5.80 8.72 3.00
C ARG A 43 6.50 7.35 3.02
N LEU A 44 6.52 6.63 1.90
CA LEU A 44 7.21 5.35 1.81
C LEU A 44 8.73 5.53 1.81
N ALA A 45 9.44 4.55 2.40
CA ALA A 45 10.88 4.45 2.22
C ALA A 45 11.20 4.22 0.72
N PRO A 46 12.34 4.72 0.20
CA PRO A 46 12.70 4.58 -1.21
C PRO A 46 12.70 3.12 -1.71
N GLU A 47 13.08 2.19 -0.83
CA GLU A 47 13.11 0.75 -1.10
C GLU A 47 11.72 0.11 -1.24
N ASP A 48 10.70 0.69 -0.58
CA ASP A 48 9.33 0.19 -0.59
C ASP A 48 8.53 0.74 -1.78
N LYS A 49 8.94 1.89 -2.36
CA LYS A 49 8.24 2.53 -3.49
C LYS A 49 8.28 1.64 -4.73
N GLY A 50 7.10 1.27 -5.22
CA GLY A 50 6.95 0.38 -6.39
C GLY A 50 7.19 -1.10 -6.08
N THR A 51 7.61 -1.44 -4.86
CA THR A 51 7.93 -2.82 -4.46
C THR A 51 6.90 -3.38 -3.48
N ARG A 52 6.37 -2.56 -2.57
CA ARG A 52 5.39 -2.98 -1.55
C ARG A 52 4.09 -2.21 -1.65
N CYS A 53 2.98 -2.93 -1.45
CA CYS A 53 1.66 -2.32 -1.36
C CYS A 53 1.46 -1.68 0.03
N ILE A 54 0.73 -0.56 0.03
CA ILE A 54 0.14 0.04 1.24
C ILE A 54 -1.28 -0.48 1.44
N CYS A 55 -1.88 -0.25 2.61
CA CYS A 55 -3.28 -0.58 2.85
C CYS A 55 -4.23 0.55 2.36
N PRO A 56 -5.52 0.25 2.12
CA PRO A 56 -6.50 1.26 1.70
C PRO A 56 -6.59 2.46 2.65
N GLY A 57 -6.52 2.23 3.97
CA GLY A 57 -6.56 3.32 4.95
C GLY A 57 -5.42 4.32 4.74
N CYS A 58 -4.18 3.83 4.59
CA CYS A 58 -3.03 4.70 4.38
C CYS A 58 -2.98 5.30 2.97
N GLY A 59 -3.43 4.57 1.95
CA GLY A 59 -3.43 5.06 0.56
C GLY A 59 -4.57 6.00 0.22
N SER A 60 -5.68 5.92 0.94
CA SER A 60 -6.85 6.80 0.74
C SER A 60 -6.88 8.01 1.65
N THR A 61 -5.98 8.12 2.64
CA THR A 61 -5.92 9.33 3.48
C THR A 61 -5.41 10.48 2.62
N PRO A 62 -6.26 11.42 2.19
CA PRO A 62 -5.75 12.61 1.55
C PRO A 62 -5.00 13.38 2.64
N THR A 63 -3.82 13.89 2.33
CA THR A 63 -3.24 14.94 3.17
C THR A 63 -4.36 15.95 3.42
N ARG A 64 -4.66 16.19 4.69
CA ARG A 64 -5.64 17.19 5.08
C ARG A 64 -5.02 18.52 4.64
N SER A 65 -5.27 18.95 3.41
CA SER A 65 -5.00 20.30 2.93
C SER A 65 -5.78 21.21 3.86
N SER A 66 -5.07 21.66 4.90
CA SER A 66 -5.54 22.69 5.79
C SER A 66 -5.52 23.96 4.94
N ILE A 67 -6.72 24.44 4.63
CA ILE A 67 -6.98 25.83 4.23
C ILE A 67 -6.43 26.76 5.31
#